data_AF-A0A3B8W6S5-F1
#
_entry.id   AF-A0A3B8W6S5-F1
#
_cell.length_a   1.000
_cell.length_b   1.000
_cell.length_c   1.000
_cell.angle_alpha   90.00
_cell.angle_beta   90.00
_cell.angle_gamma   90.00
#
_symmetry.space_group_name_H-M   'P 1'
#
loop_
_entity.id
_entity.type
_entity.pdbx_description
1 polymer ?
#
loop_
_entity_poly.entity_id
_entity_poly.type
_entity_poly.pdbx_seq_one_letter_code
_entity_poly.pdbx_strand_id
1 'polypeptide(L)'
;LKQVLPADAENPYTIRLVSDILESNGSSSMATVCAGALALMDAGVQIKAPVSGIAMGMISDSSTGKYAILSDILGDEDHLGDMDFKVTGT
;
A
#
# COMPACT_ATOMS: atom_id res chain seq x y z
N LEU A 1 1.08 -8.41 -2.17
CA LEU A 1 1.05 -9.11 -3.47
C LEU A 1 1.36 -10.61 -3.38
N LYS A 2 2.45 -11.05 -2.72
CA LYS A 2 2.83 -12.48 -2.67
C LYS A 2 1.69 -13.46 -2.32
N GLN A 3 0.78 -13.07 -1.41
CA GLN A 3 -0.34 -13.91 -0.97
C GLN A 3 -1.42 -14.15 -2.04
N VAL A 4 -1.52 -13.26 -3.04
CA VAL A 4 -2.51 -13.37 -4.13
C VAL A 4 -1.91 -13.91 -5.41
N LEU A 5 -0.60 -14.20 -5.44
CA LEU A 5 0.03 -14.80 -6.62
C LEU A 5 -0.51 -16.23 -6.87
N PRO A 6 -0.64 -16.64 -8.13
CA PRO A 6 -0.97 -18.01 -8.49
C PRO A 6 0.12 -18.98 -8.00
N ALA A 7 -0.22 -20.25 -7.87
CA ALA A 7 0.77 -21.27 -7.57
C ALA A 7 1.69 -21.50 -8.79
N ASP A 8 2.91 -22.00 -8.58
CA ASP A 8 3.87 -22.28 -9.66
C ASP A 8 3.30 -23.22 -10.73
N ALA A 9 2.40 -24.14 -10.34
CA ALA A 9 1.70 -25.05 -11.25
C ALA A 9 0.69 -24.34 -12.18
N GLU A 10 0.17 -23.18 -11.79
CA GLU A 10 -0.79 -22.37 -12.54
C GLU A 10 -0.09 -21.26 -13.36
N ASN A 11 1.14 -20.89 -12.97
CA ASN A 11 1.93 -19.86 -13.63
C ASN A 11 3.42 -20.26 -13.69
N PRO A 12 3.90 -20.89 -14.78
CA PRO A 12 5.27 -21.40 -14.88
C PRO A 12 6.31 -20.30 -15.22
N TYR A 13 6.03 -19.04 -14.88
CA TYR A 13 6.86 -17.89 -15.20
C TYR A 13 7.46 -17.27 -13.93
N THR A 14 8.72 -16.84 -14.02
CA THR A 14 9.32 -15.98 -13.00
C THR A 14 8.76 -14.56 -13.15
N ILE A 15 8.23 -14.00 -12.06
CA ILE A 15 7.68 -12.65 -12.03
C ILE A 15 8.70 -11.70 -11.42
N ARG A 16 9.04 -10.63 -12.14
CA ARG A 16 9.79 -9.48 -11.62
C ARG A 16 8.90 -8.25 -11.74
N LEU A 17 8.67 -7.58 -10.61
CA LEU A 17 7.88 -6.35 -10.55
C LEU A 17 8.78 -5.23 -10.05
N VAL A 18 8.77 -4.09 -10.76
CA VAL A 18 9.55 -2.90 -10.42
C VAL A 18 8.57 -1.75 -10.29
N SER A 19 8.69 -0.98 -9.21
CA SER A 19 7.89 0.22 -8.98
C SER A 19 8.84 1.41 -8.93
N ASP A 20 8.76 2.26 -9.94
CA ASP A 20 9.50 3.52 -9.97
C ASP A 20 8.60 4.64 -9.44
N ILE A 21 9.05 5.30 -8.38
CA ILE A 21 8.30 6.40 -7.76
C ILE A 21 8.68 7.69 -8.48
N LEU A 22 7.79 8.15 -9.36
CA LEU A 22 8.01 9.37 -10.16
C LEU A 22 7.70 10.65 -9.39
N GLU A 23 6.83 10.56 -8.38
CA GLU A 23 6.50 11.62 -7.43
C GLU A 23 6.20 10.99 -6.07
N SER A 24 6.50 11.69 -4.98
CA SER A 24 6.23 11.21 -3.63
C SER A 24 5.84 12.36 -2.71
N ASN A 25 4.59 12.32 -2.23
CA ASN A 25 4.09 13.21 -1.18
C ASN A 25 3.18 12.48 -0.17
N GLY A 26 3.31 11.17 -0.10
CA GLY A 26 2.47 10.31 0.72
C GLY A 26 2.61 8.86 0.27
N SER A 27 2.84 7.97 1.24
CA SER A 27 2.82 6.51 1.13
C SER A 27 3.05 5.88 -0.27
N SER A 28 4.22 6.15 -0.86
CA SER A 28 4.60 5.57 -2.15
C SER A 28 4.62 4.04 -2.11
N SER A 29 4.84 3.43 -0.95
CA SER A 29 4.76 1.98 -0.75
C SER A 29 3.35 1.41 -0.89
N MET A 30 2.30 2.13 -0.48
CA MET A 30 0.92 1.71 -0.70
C MET A 30 0.50 1.92 -2.16
N ALA A 31 0.97 3.00 -2.78
CA ALA A 31 0.84 3.18 -4.23
C ALA A 31 1.51 2.03 -5.01
N THR A 32 2.71 1.58 -4.60
CA THR A 32 3.39 0.41 -5.19
C THR A 32 2.54 -0.86 -5.11
N VAL A 33 1.77 -1.07 -4.04
CA VAL A 33 0.88 -2.23 -3.92
C VAL A 33 -0.25 -2.15 -4.94
N CYS A 34 -0.92 -1.00 -5.04
CA CYS A 34 -1.99 -0.77 -5.99
C CYS A 34 -1.50 -0.90 -7.45
N ALA A 35 -0.40 -0.19 -7.78
CA ALA A 35 0.21 -0.24 -9.10
C ALA A 35 0.70 -1.65 -9.45
N GLY A 36 1.28 -2.37 -8.49
CA GLY A 36 1.72 -3.74 -8.70
C GLY A 36 0.56 -4.72 -8.93
N ALA A 37 -0.58 -4.55 -8.25
CA ALA A 37 -1.77 -5.34 -8.54
C ALA A 37 -2.29 -5.10 -9.97
N LEU A 38 -2.36 -3.84 -10.39
CA LEU A 38 -2.74 -3.46 -11.75
C LEU A 38 -1.77 -4.01 -12.80
N ALA A 39 -0.45 -3.86 -12.58
CA ALA A 39 0.57 -4.36 -13.49
C ALA A 39 0.55 -5.88 -13.64
N LEU A 40 0.26 -6.62 -12.56
CA LEU A 40 0.08 -8.08 -12.63
C LEU A 40 -1.12 -8.47 -13.49
N MET A 41 -2.26 -7.79 -13.31
CA MET A 41 -3.46 -8.03 -14.11
C MET A 41 -3.24 -7.67 -15.58
N ASP A 42 -2.57 -6.54 -15.87
CA ASP A 42 -2.24 -6.09 -17.22
C ASP A 42 -1.27 -7.06 -17.94
N ALA A 43 -0.29 -7.60 -17.21
CA ALA A 43 0.61 -8.64 -17.69
C ALA A 43 -0.06 -10.02 -17.86
N GLY A 44 -1.36 -10.16 -17.53
CA GLY A 44 -2.11 -11.40 -17.64
C GLY A 44 -1.84 -12.42 -16.53
N VAL A 45 -1.19 -12.01 -15.43
CA VAL A 45 -0.98 -12.88 -14.27
C VAL A 45 -2.31 -13.07 -13.54
N GLN A 46 -2.74 -14.33 -13.42
CA GLN A 46 -4.00 -14.71 -12.78
C GLN A 46 -3.90 -14.62 -11.25
N ILE A 47 -3.93 -13.40 -10.71
CA ILE A 47 -3.94 -13.17 -9.26
C ILE A 47 -5.31 -13.57 -8.66
N LYS A 48 -5.29 -14.11 -7.44
CA LYS A 48 -6.51 -14.61 -6.75
C LYS A 48 -7.53 -13.52 -6.43
N ALA A 49 -7.05 -12.31 -6.14
CA ALA A 49 -7.86 -11.13 -5.90
C ALA A 49 -6.99 -9.86 -6.10
N PRO A 50 -7.57 -8.72 -6.54
CA PRO A 50 -6.89 -7.43 -6.54
C PRO A 50 -6.46 -7.04 -5.12
N VAL A 51 -5.36 -6.29 -5.00
CA VAL A 51 -4.85 -5.83 -3.69
C VAL A 51 -4.67 -4.32 -3.74
N SER A 52 -5.19 -3.62 -2.74
CA SER A 52 -4.95 -2.19 -2.51
C SER A 52 -4.28 -1.94 -1.16
N GLY A 53 -3.76 -0.74 -0.98
CA GLY A 53 -3.23 -0.29 0.29
C GLY A 53 -3.54 1.18 0.56
N ILE A 54 -3.50 1.57 1.83
CA ILE A 54 -3.67 2.95 2.29
C ILE A 54 -2.77 3.21 3.49
N ALA A 55 -2.28 4.44 3.63
CA ALA A 55 -1.64 4.91 4.85
C ALA A 55 -2.64 5.70 5.70
N MET A 56 -2.62 5.41 6.99
CA MET A 56 -3.44 6.05 8.00
C MET A 56 -2.50 6.74 9.00
N GLY A 57 -2.91 7.90 9.47
CA GLY A 57 -2.21 8.64 10.52
C GLY A 57 -3.04 8.74 11.80
N MET A 58 -2.38 9.14 12.88
CA MET A 58 -3.06 9.59 14.09
C MET A 58 -2.38 10.81 14.66
N ILE A 59 -3.18 11.77 15.13
CA ILE A 59 -2.72 12.88 15.98
C ILE A 59 -3.46 12.77 17.31
N SER A 60 -2.74 12.92 18.42
CA SER A 60 -3.22 12.77 19.77
C SER A 60 -2.77 13.94 20.65
N ASP A 61 -3.67 14.37 21.54
CA ASP A 61 -3.38 15.37 22.55
C ASP A 61 -3.24 14.67 23.90
N SER A 62 -2.01 14.57 24.38
CA SER A 62 -1.68 13.94 25.67
C SER A 62 -2.31 14.62 26.88
N SER A 63 -2.68 15.91 26.78
CA SER A 63 -3.27 16.67 27.89
C SER A 63 -4.78 16.44 28.02
N THR A 64 -5.48 16.25 26.89
CA THR A 64 -6.93 16.04 26.86
C THR A 64 -7.33 14.59 26.59
N GLY A 65 -6.40 13.75 26.17
CA GLY A 65 -6.64 12.36 25.76
C GLY A 65 -7.39 12.20 24.44
N LYS A 66 -7.63 13.29 23.70
CA LYS A 66 -8.31 13.27 22.40
C LYS A 66 -7.36 12.78 21.31
N TYR A 67 -7.90 12.10 20.31
CA TYR A 67 -7.16 11.74 19.10
C TYR A 67 -8.03 11.88 17.86
N ALA A 68 -7.38 12.06 16.72
CA ALA A 68 -7.97 12.04 15.39
C ALA A 68 -7.23 11.05 14.51
N ILE A 69 -7.98 10.25 13.76
CA ILE A 69 -7.43 9.35 12.75
C ILE A 69 -7.50 10.06 11.40
N LEU A 70 -6.37 10.07 10.69
CA LEU A 70 -6.21 10.66 9.37
C LEU A 70 -6.16 9.54 8.33
N SER A 71 -6.83 9.72 7.20
CA SER A 71 -6.85 8.75 6.11
C SER A 71 -6.08 9.31 4.92
N ASP A 72 -5.25 8.46 4.29
CA ASP A 72 -4.40 8.81 3.15
C ASP A 72 -3.47 10.00 3.42
N ILE A 73 -2.63 9.84 4.44
CA ILE A 73 -1.79 10.93 4.95
C ILE A 73 -0.75 11.40 3.93
N LEU A 74 -0.56 12.72 3.93
CA LEU A 74 0.56 13.39 3.28
C LEU A 74 1.87 13.19 4.06
N GLY A 75 3.00 13.50 3.42
CA GLY A 75 4.31 13.45 4.08
C GLY A 75 4.40 14.34 5.33
N ASP A 76 3.75 15.51 5.31
CA ASP A 76 3.74 16.42 6.46
C ASP A 76 2.90 15.86 7.63
N GLU A 77 1.78 15.19 7.33
CA GLU A 77 0.91 14.59 8.33
C GLU A 77 1.53 13.35 8.98
N ASP A 78 2.39 12.63 8.26
CA ASP A 78 3.27 11.59 8.80
C ASP A 78 4.34 12.20 9.72
N HIS A 79 5.08 13.20 9.23
CA HIS A 79 6.19 13.81 9.97
C HIS A 79 5.75 14.48 11.28
N LEU A 80 4.58 15.12 11.28
CA LEU A 80 4.03 15.84 12.42
C LEU A 80 3.04 15.02 13.25
N GLY A 81 2.65 13.84 12.76
CA GLY A 81 1.72 12.94 13.43
C GLY A 81 2.38 12.08 14.50
N ASP A 82 1.55 11.40 15.29
CA ASP A 82 1.99 10.49 16.36
C ASP A 82 2.06 9.02 15.92
N MET A 83 1.46 8.69 14.77
CA MET A 83 1.44 7.33 14.23
C MET A 83 1.33 7.36 12.71
N ASP A 84 2.09 6.49 12.06
CA ASP A 84 1.94 6.10 10.66
C ASP A 84 1.63 4.60 10.60
N PHE A 85 0.42 4.28 10.15
CA PHE A 85 -0.10 2.93 10.06
C PHE A 85 -0.46 2.60 8.62
N LYS A 86 0.25 1.62 8.05
CA LYS A 86 0.04 1.19 6.65
C LYS A 86 -0.68 -0.15 6.62
N VAL A 87 -1.74 -0.24 5.83
CA VAL A 87 -2.52 -1.48 5.67
C VAL A 87 -2.73 -1.80 4.20
N THR A 88 -2.62 -3.10 3.87
CA THR A 88 -2.84 -3.64 2.53
C THR A 88 -3.72 -4.88 2.60
N GLY A 89 -4.61 -5.07 1.63
CA GLY A 89 -5.53 -6.20 1.62
C GLY A 89 -6.26 -6.40 0.30
N THR A 90 -7.05 -7.46 0.26
CA THR A 90 -7.96 -7.85 -0.82
C THR A 90 -9.40 -7.52 -0.48
#